data_AF-A0A928V9N9-F1
#
_entry.id   AF-A0A928V9N9-F1
#
_cell.length_a   1.000
_cell.length_b   1.000
_cell.length_c   1.000
_cell.angle_alpha   90.00
_cell.angle_beta   90.00
_cell.angle_gamma   90.00
#
_symmetry.space_group_name_H-M   'P 1'
#
loop_
_entity.id
_entity.type
_entity.pdbx_description
1 polymer ?
#
loop_
_entity_poly.entity_id
_entity_poly.type
_entity_poly.pdbx_seq_one_letter_code
_entity_poly.pdbx_strand_id
1 'polypeptide(L)'
;MLKSILAASVLLATLPTVSFAAPSKSAQTPPQPTTEEIYQACTQNRAETLPNPFVDVSPRDWAYKAVLTMHYCGAFRRAAPRSLFERQQPTPQPSPQS
;
A
#
# COMPACT_ATOMS: atom_id res chain seq x y z
N MET A 1 16.69 57.50 10.99
CA MET A 1 17.78 56.54 10.74
C MET A 1 18.36 56.12 12.09
N LEU A 2 17.88 55.03 12.68
CA LEU A 2 18.44 54.49 13.92
C LEU A 2 18.77 53.01 13.69
N LYS A 3 20.07 52.71 13.67
CA LYS A 3 20.63 51.37 13.58
C LYS A 3 20.76 50.81 15.00
N SER A 4 20.19 49.64 15.23
CA SER A 4 20.60 48.76 16.34
C SER A 4 20.68 47.33 15.82
N ILE A 5 21.93 46.86 15.77
CA ILE A 5 22.34 45.47 15.56
C ILE A 5 22.28 44.76 16.93
N LEU A 6 22.30 43.43 16.91
CA LEU A 6 22.50 42.45 18.01
C LEU A 6 21.19 41.75 18.42
N ALA A 7 21.07 40.43 18.50
CA ALA A 7 22.03 39.34 18.40
C ALA A 7 21.25 38.07 18.00
N ALA A 8 21.83 37.25 17.13
CA ALA A 8 21.27 35.95 16.76
C ALA A 8 21.55 34.95 17.89
N SER A 9 20.54 34.63 18.68
CA SER A 9 20.60 33.56 19.68
C SER A 9 20.37 32.21 18.99
N VAL A 10 21.45 31.57 18.53
CA VAL A 10 21.41 30.19 18.04
C VAL A 10 21.37 29.26 19.24
N LEU A 11 20.17 28.87 19.67
CA LEU A 11 19.96 27.79 20.64
C LEU A 11 20.14 26.45 19.93
N LEU A 12 21.34 25.88 20.01
CA LEU A 12 21.64 24.53 19.55
C LEU A 12 21.06 23.52 20.54
N ALA A 13 19.81 23.11 20.31
CA ALA A 13 19.19 22.03 21.08
C ALA A 13 19.69 20.67 20.57
N THR A 14 20.56 20.02 21.33
CA THR A 14 20.98 18.63 21.07
C THR A 14 19.87 17.68 21.50
N LEU A 15 19.10 17.14 20.55
CA LEU A 15 18.13 16.08 20.84
C LEU A 15 18.85 14.72 20.97
N PRO A 16 18.58 13.93 22.02
CA PRO A 16 19.05 12.56 22.08
C PRO A 16 18.28 11.72 21.05
N THR A 17 19.01 11.14 20.08
CA THR A 17 18.47 10.14 19.17
C THR A 17 18.24 8.84 19.93
N VAL A 18 17.02 8.66 20.43
CA VAL A 18 16.55 7.37 20.95
C VAL A 18 16.19 6.50 19.75
N SER A 19 17.08 5.58 19.38
CA SER A 19 16.80 4.57 18.36
C SER A 19 15.84 3.53 18.93
N PHE A 20 14.56 3.69 18.66
CA PHE A 20 13.56 2.65 18.88
C PHE A 20 13.72 1.58 17.80
N ALA A 21 14.42 0.49 18.12
CA ALA A 21 14.32 -0.73 17.33
C ALA A 21 12.90 -1.28 17.50
N ALA A 22 12.03 -1.03 16.52
CA ALA A 22 10.70 -1.62 16.50
C ALA A 22 10.83 -3.16 16.42
N PRO A 23 10.04 -3.91 17.19
CA PRO A 23 10.00 -5.35 17.04
C PRO A 23 9.50 -5.67 15.62
N SER A 24 10.32 -6.36 14.82
CA SER A 24 9.87 -6.96 13.57
C SER A 24 8.78 -7.97 13.92
N LYS A 25 7.51 -7.58 13.77
CA LYS A 25 6.41 -8.54 13.71
C LYS A 25 6.79 -9.51 12.60
N SER A 26 6.94 -10.78 12.95
CA SER A 26 7.03 -11.88 11.98
C SER A 26 5.98 -11.62 10.90
N ALA A 27 6.44 -11.32 9.68
CA ALA A 27 5.57 -10.93 8.58
C ALA A 27 4.76 -12.15 8.18
N GLN A 28 3.62 -12.34 8.86
CA GLN A 28 2.57 -13.21 8.39
C GLN A 28 2.12 -12.59 7.06
N THR A 29 2.47 -13.24 5.95
CA THR A 29 1.98 -12.84 4.62
C THR A 29 0.47 -12.64 4.74
N PRO A 30 -0.06 -11.45 4.41
CA PRO A 30 -1.48 -11.23 4.49
C PRO A 30 -2.22 -12.32 3.72
N PRO A 31 -3.36 -12.82 4.23
CA PRO A 31 -4.16 -13.81 3.50
C PRO A 31 -4.51 -13.24 2.13
N GLN A 32 -4.37 -14.07 1.09
CA GLN A 32 -4.71 -13.68 -0.26
C GLN A 32 -6.23 -13.42 -0.35
N PRO A 33 -6.67 -12.25 -0.85
CA PRO A 33 -8.09 -11.94 -0.95
C PRO A 33 -8.77 -12.85 -1.98
N THR A 34 -10.01 -13.20 -1.70
CA THR A 34 -10.88 -13.97 -2.60
C THR A 34 -11.29 -13.15 -3.82
N THR A 35 -11.70 -13.82 -4.90
CA THR A 35 -12.23 -13.18 -6.11
C THR A 35 -13.41 -12.26 -5.81
N GLU A 36 -14.27 -12.64 -4.86
CA GLU A 36 -15.42 -11.81 -4.47
C GLU A 36 -14.98 -10.54 -3.72
N GLU A 37 -14.01 -10.64 -2.80
CA GLU A 37 -13.47 -9.46 -2.11
C GLU A 37 -12.81 -8.49 -3.08
N ILE A 38 -12.05 -9.00 -4.06
CA ILE A 38 -11.45 -8.19 -5.13
C ILE A 38 -12.55 -7.52 -5.96
N TYR A 39 -13.56 -8.27 -6.39
CA TYR A 39 -14.68 -7.75 -7.19
C TYR A 39 -15.41 -6.62 -6.47
N GLN A 40 -15.75 -6.80 -5.19
CA GLN A 40 -16.43 -5.79 -4.39
C GLN A 40 -15.55 -4.54 -4.19
N ALA A 41 -14.25 -4.72 -3.90
CA ALA A 41 -13.34 -3.59 -3.75
C ALA A 41 -13.19 -2.79 -5.07
N CYS A 42 -13.10 -3.47 -6.21
CA CYS A 42 -12.95 -2.82 -7.52
C CYS A 42 -14.21 -2.09 -7.99
N THR A 43 -15.39 -2.67 -7.74
CA THR A 43 -16.68 -2.03 -8.08
C THR A 43 -16.97 -0.83 -7.18
N GLN A 44 -16.58 -0.90 -5.91
CA GLN A 44 -16.75 0.20 -4.94
C GLN A 44 -15.62 1.23 -5.00
N ASN A 45 -14.61 1.06 -5.86
CA ASN A 45 -13.43 1.93 -5.97
C ASN A 45 -12.67 2.06 -4.62
N ARG A 46 -12.48 0.92 -3.94
CA ARG A 46 -11.84 0.76 -2.63
C ARG A 46 -10.74 -0.33 -2.63
N ALA A 47 -10.00 -0.49 -3.73
CA ALA A 47 -8.92 -1.48 -3.81
C ALA A 47 -7.81 -1.24 -2.75
N GLU A 48 -7.67 -0.01 -2.26
CA GLU A 48 -6.74 0.34 -1.18
C GLU A 48 -7.04 -0.35 0.16
N THR A 49 -8.21 -0.98 0.32
CA THR A 49 -8.57 -1.75 1.53
C THR A 49 -8.17 -3.23 1.45
N LEU A 50 -7.74 -3.69 0.26
CA LEU A 50 -7.19 -5.03 0.10
C LEU A 50 -5.76 -5.09 0.66
N PRO A 51 -5.24 -6.30 0.95
CA PRO A 51 -3.87 -6.45 1.42
C PRO A 51 -2.85 -5.81 0.49
N ASN A 52 -1.83 -5.16 1.05
CA ASN A 52 -0.77 -4.56 0.26
C ASN A 52 0.32 -5.59 -0.08
N PRO A 53 0.54 -5.95 -1.36
CA PRO A 53 1.60 -6.88 -1.74
C PRO A 53 2.97 -6.21 -1.90
N PHE A 54 3.05 -4.88 -1.81
CA PHE A 54 4.26 -4.11 -2.09
C PHE A 54 4.89 -3.60 -0.79
N VAL A 55 6.16 -3.96 -0.56
CA VAL A 55 6.91 -3.57 0.65
C VAL A 55 7.37 -2.12 0.65
N ASP A 56 7.48 -1.53 -0.54
CA ASP A 56 7.99 -0.18 -0.81
C ASP A 56 6.89 0.86 -1.05
N VAL A 57 5.62 0.44 -1.04
CA VAL A 57 4.46 1.31 -1.23
C VAL A 57 3.71 1.43 0.09
N SER A 58 3.80 2.58 0.75
CA SER A 58 3.17 2.84 2.06
C SER A 58 1.73 3.33 1.91
N PRO A 59 0.81 3.01 2.85
CA PRO A 59 -0.53 3.61 2.91
C PRO A 59 -0.55 5.14 2.99
N ARG A 60 0.58 5.77 3.35
CA ARG A 60 0.73 7.23 3.40
C ARG A 60 1.20 7.84 2.09
N ASP A 61 1.63 7.03 1.12
CA ASP A 61 2.10 7.54 -0.16
C ASP A 61 0.92 8.04 -1.00
N TRP A 62 1.12 9.15 -1.70
CA TRP A 62 0.10 9.74 -2.58
C TRP A 62 -0.40 8.77 -3.66
N ALA A 63 0.45 7.82 -4.07
CA ALA A 63 0.17 6.84 -5.10
C ALA A 63 -0.47 5.54 -4.57
N TYR A 64 -0.59 5.34 -3.25
CA TYR A 64 -1.00 4.07 -2.64
C TYR A 64 -2.27 3.50 -3.27
N LYS A 65 -3.32 4.31 -3.32
CA LYS A 65 -4.60 3.92 -3.91
C LYS A 65 -4.49 3.56 -5.40
N ALA A 66 -3.71 4.33 -6.16
CA ALA A 66 -3.55 4.09 -7.59
C ALA A 66 -2.83 2.77 -7.87
N VAL A 67 -1.76 2.49 -7.12
CA VAL A 67 -0.98 1.25 -7.23
C VAL A 67 -1.85 0.04 -6.89
N LEU A 68 -2.55 0.06 -5.74
CA LEU A 68 -3.42 -1.03 -5.31
C LEU A 68 -4.57 -1.25 -6.28
N THR A 69 -5.15 -0.17 -6.82
CA THR A 69 -6.19 -0.26 -7.84
C THR A 69 -5.67 -0.89 -9.14
N MET A 70 -4.46 -0.53 -9.58
CA MET A 70 -3.86 -1.12 -10.78
C MET A 70 -3.57 -2.61 -10.58
N HIS A 71 -3.03 -2.99 -9.41
CA HIS A 71 -2.71 -4.38 -9.10
C HIS A 71 -3.94 -5.28 -9.08
N TYR A 72 -5.00 -4.87 -8.38
CA TYR A 72 -6.19 -5.71 -8.18
C TYR A 72 -7.25 -5.57 -9.27
N CYS A 73 -7.44 -4.36 -9.79
CA CYS A 73 -8.57 -4.05 -10.67
C CYS A 73 -8.16 -3.87 -12.14
N GLY A 74 -6.87 -3.74 -12.43
CA GLY A 74 -6.36 -3.46 -13.78
C GLY A 74 -7.04 -2.24 -14.41
N ALA A 75 -7.54 -2.41 -15.63
CA ALA A 75 -8.27 -1.38 -16.37
C ALA A 75 -9.69 -1.10 -15.83
N PHE A 76 -10.21 -1.96 -14.95
CA PHE A 76 -11.62 -2.00 -14.63
C PHE A 76 -11.92 -1.39 -13.27
N ARG A 77 -12.34 -0.13 -13.29
CA ARG A 77 -12.81 0.58 -12.10
C ARG A 77 -14.33 0.75 -12.20
N ARG A 78 -15.08 0.33 -11.18
CA ARG A 78 -16.53 0.54 -11.02
C ARG A 78 -17.50 -0.22 -11.94
N ALA A 79 -17.12 -0.68 -13.13
CA ALA A 79 -18.10 -1.20 -14.11
C ALA A 79 -17.66 -2.43 -14.95
N ALA A 80 -16.68 -3.23 -14.51
CA ALA A 80 -16.37 -4.47 -15.24
C ALA A 80 -17.46 -5.53 -15.04
N PRO A 81 -17.83 -6.25 -16.11
CA PRO A 81 -18.54 -7.52 -16.00
C PRO A 81 -17.79 -8.49 -15.08
N ARG A 82 -18.49 -9.16 -14.15
CA ARG A 82 -17.92 -10.14 -13.19
C ARG A 82 -17.08 -11.22 -13.89
N SER A 83 -17.49 -11.62 -15.09
CA SER A 83 -16.82 -12.63 -15.92
C SER A 83 -15.36 -12.31 -16.26
N LEU A 84 -14.95 -11.04 -16.19
CA LEU A 84 -13.54 -10.66 -16.41
C LEU A 84 -12.65 -11.02 -15.21
N PHE A 85 -13.18 -11.00 -13.99
CA PHE A 85 -12.46 -11.40 -12.78
C PHE A 85 -12.29 -12.91 -12.68
N GLU A 86 -13.32 -13.67 -13.10
CA GLU A 86 -13.31 -15.14 -13.10
C GLU A 86 -12.25 -15.71 -14.07
N ARG A 87 -12.05 -15.05 -15.22
CA ARG A 87 -11.05 -15.42 -16.24
C ARG A 87 -9.60 -15.22 -15.80
N GLN A 88 -9.34 -14.33 -14.84
CA GLN A 88 -7.99 -14.03 -14.37
C GLN A 88 -7.49 -15.00 -13.29
N GLN A 89 -8.37 -15.88 -12.78
CA GLN A 89 -7.97 -16.89 -11.82
C GLN A 89 -7.05 -17.91 -12.51
N PRO A 90 -5.82 -18.15 -12.02
CA PRO A 90 -4.97 -19.19 -12.56
C PRO A 90 -5.73 -20.52 -12.47
N THR A 91 -5.94 -21.18 -13.61
CA THR A 91 -6.39 -22.57 -13.63
C THR A 91 -5.41 -23.37 -12.78
N PRO A 92 -5.86 -24.20 -11.81
CA PRO A 92 -4.96 -25.09 -11.09
C PRO A 92 -4.14 -25.89 -12.10
N GLN A 93 -2.83 -25.62 -12.19
CA GLN A 93 -1.94 -26.41 -13.03
C GLN A 93 -1.95 -27.85 -12.50
N PRO A 94 -2.22 -28.86 -13.34
CA PRO A 94 -2.04 -30.24 -12.93
C PRO A 94 -0.60 -30.43 -12.49
N SER A 95 -0.40 -30.94 -11.27
CA SER A 95 0.91 -31.33 -10.77
C SER A 95 1.57 -32.27 -11.78
N PRO A 96 2.87 -32.11 -12.12
CA PRO A 96 3.56 -33.10 -12.91
C PRO A 96 3.52 -34.43 -12.16
N GLN A 97 2.86 -35.43 -12.72
CA GLN A 97 2.91 -36.79 -12.20
C GLN A 97 4.32 -37.31 -12.46
N SER A 98 5.01 -37.68 -11.38
CA SER A 98 6.33 -38.29 -11.42
C SER A 98 6.24 -39.80 -11.53
#